data_AF-A0A7X3X3C1-F1
#
_entry.id   AF-A0A7X3X3C1-F1
#
_cell.length_a   1.000
_cell.length_b   1.000
_cell.length_c   1.000
_cell.angle_alpha   90.00
_cell.angle_beta   90.00
_cell.angle_gamma   90.00
#
_symmetry.space_group_name_H-M   'P 1'
#
loop_
_entity.id
_entity.type
_entity.pdbx_description
1 polymer ?
#
loop_
_entity_poly.entity_id
_entity_poly.type
_entity_poly.pdbx_seq_one_letter_code
_entity_poly.pdbx_strand_id
1 'polypeptide(L)'
;MRTRDDVIGSLEGVYREAFEKADSSGDQGRMDALDFGFQRDQVMLEALLDVRELLSRLRDDGAPPEPSLLDKARAIRKFTRLGVR
;
A
#
# COMPACT_ATOMS: atom_id res chain seq x y z
N MET A 1 1.62 -4.34 7.63
CA MET A 1 1.51 -3.17 6.73
C MET A 1 0.09 -2.62 6.90
N ARG A 2 -0.11 -1.31 7.05
CA ARG A 2 -1.47 -0.75 7.14
C ARG A 2 -2.25 -1.05 5.86
N THR A 3 -3.53 -1.40 6.01
CA THR A 3 -4.44 -1.58 4.89
C THR A 3 -4.77 -0.23 4.26
N ARG A 4 -5.37 -0.23 3.06
CA ARG A 4 -5.84 1.00 2.41
C ARG A 4 -6.88 1.70 3.30
N ASP A 5 -7.81 0.92 3.84
CA ASP A 5 -8.89 1.43 4.69
C ASP A 5 -8.36 2.01 6.00
N ASP A 6 -7.33 1.40 6.61
CA ASP A 6 -6.68 1.94 7.81
C ASP A 6 -6.09 3.35 7.56
N VAL A 7 -5.52 3.57 6.37
CA VAL A 7 -4.88 4.84 6.02
C VAL A 7 -5.92 5.92 5.71
N ILE A 8 -6.98 5.57 4.97
CA ILE A 8 -8.09 6.47 4.67
C ILE A 8 -8.82 6.87 5.96
N GLY A 9 -9.16 5.90 6.80
CA GLY A 9 -9.81 6.17 8.09
C GLY A 9 -8.98 7.06 9.00
N SER A 10 -7.65 6.94 8.96
CA SER A 10 -6.76 7.84 9.71
C SER A 10 -6.81 9.28 9.19
N LEU A 11 -6.91 9.51 7.88
CA LEU A 11 -7.02 10.84 7.29
C LEU A 11 -8.37 11.48 7.66
N GLU A 12 -9.46 10.72 7.49
CA GLU A 12 -10.82 11.15 7.85
C GLU A 12 -10.93 11.50 9.33
N GLY A 13 -10.37 10.68 10.22
CA GLY A 13 -10.40 10.92 11.66
C GLY A 13 -9.76 12.25 12.05
N VAL A 14 -8.56 12.53 11.52
CA VAL A 14 -7.82 13.77 11.83
C VAL A 14 -8.58 15.01 11.35
N TYR A 15 -9.12 14.98 10.13
CA TYR A 15 -9.87 16.11 9.60
C TYR A 15 -11.21 16.31 10.31
N ARG A 16 -11.91 15.23 10.64
CA ARG A 16 -13.18 15.29 11.40
C ARG A 16 -12.98 15.91 12.77
N GLU A 17 -12.01 15.44 13.56
CA GLU A 17 -11.72 16.00 14.88
C GLU A 17 -11.37 17.50 14.80
N ALA A 18 -10.58 17.89 13.80
CA ALA A 18 -10.20 19.29 13.60
C ALA A 18 -11.40 20.15 13.17
N PHE A 19 -12.30 19.61 12.35
CA PHE A 19 -13.50 20.29 11.88
C PHE A 19 -14.50 20.48 13.01
N GLU A 20 -14.80 19.42 13.78
CA GLU A 20 -15.67 19.48 14.96
C GLU A 20 -15.18 20.53 15.96
N LYS A 21 -13.85 20.62 16.15
CA LYS A 21 -13.26 21.67 16.99
C LYS A 21 -13.48 23.07 16.41
N ALA A 22 -13.28 23.27 15.10
CA ALA A 22 -13.50 24.56 14.46
C ALA A 22 -14.97 24.99 14.52
N ASP A 23 -15.88 24.05 14.24
CA ASP A 23 -17.34 24.22 14.32
C ASP A 23 -17.79 24.63 15.73
N SER A 24 -17.27 23.95 16.77
CA SER A 24 -17.56 24.29 18.16
C SER A 24 -17.13 25.71 18.56
N SER A 25 -16.15 26.29 17.85
CA SER A 25 -15.70 27.68 18.03
C SER A 25 -16.35 28.68 17.07
N GLY A 26 -17.21 28.24 16.14
CA GLY A 26 -17.81 29.08 15.11
C GLY A 26 -16.81 29.63 14.09
N ASP A 27 -15.66 28.98 13.93
CA ASP A 27 -14.58 29.44 13.04
C ASP A 27 -14.81 28.93 11.61
N GLN A 28 -15.72 29.59 10.90
CA GLN A 28 -16.08 29.23 9.52
C GLN A 28 -14.88 29.26 8.57
N GLY A 29 -13.98 30.24 8.74
CA GLY A 29 -12.79 30.32 7.88
C GLY A 29 -11.87 29.12 8.06
N ARG A 30 -11.76 28.60 9.29
CA ARG A 30 -11.01 27.38 9.56
C ARG A 30 -11.70 26.14 9.00
N MET A 31 -13.03 26.06 9.07
CA MET A 31 -13.82 24.97 8.50
C MET A 31 -13.62 24.88 6.98
N ASP A 32 -13.76 25.99 6.26
CA ASP A 32 -13.57 26.04 4.80
C ASP A 32 -12.14 25.63 4.40
N ALA A 33 -11.14 26.06 5.18
CA ALA A 33 -9.75 25.68 4.97
C ALA A 33 -9.49 24.18 5.25
N LEU A 34 -10.18 23.59 6.22
CA LEU A 34 -10.12 22.16 6.51
C LEU A 34 -10.77 21.34 5.39
N ASP A 35 -11.92 21.76 4.88
CA ASP A 35 -12.61 21.08 3.78
C ASP A 35 -11.75 21.03 2.51
N PHE A 36 -11.19 22.17 2.13
CA PHE A 36 -10.28 22.23 0.99
C PHE A 36 -9.01 21.40 1.24
N GLY A 37 -8.45 21.46 2.45
CA GLY A 37 -7.30 20.67 2.85
C GLY A 37 -7.57 19.16 2.73
N PHE A 38 -8.72 18.70 3.21
CA PHE A 38 -9.13 17.30 3.15
C PHE A 38 -9.22 16.82 1.71
N GLN A 39 -9.89 17.57 0.84
CA GLN A 39 -10.02 17.22 -0.58
C GLN A 39 -8.65 17.12 -1.28
N ARG A 40 -7.77 18.09 -1.04
CA ARG A 40 -6.42 18.08 -1.60
C ARG A 40 -5.61 16.87 -1.12
N ASP A 41 -5.64 16.60 0.18
CA ASP A 41 -4.85 15.54 0.79
C ASP A 41 -5.40 14.15 0.42
N GLN A 42 -6.71 14.02 0.20
CA GLN A 42 -7.34 12.81 -0.33
C GLN A 42 -6.81 12.47 -1.73
N VAL A 43 -6.76 13.46 -2.64
CA VAL A 43 -6.20 13.26 -4.00
C VAL A 43 -4.73 12.86 -3.92
N MET A 44 -3.95 13.49 -3.04
CA MET A 44 -2.54 13.15 -2.85
C MET A 44 -2.38 11.72 -2.32
N LEU A 45 -3.21 11.31 -1.36
CA LEU A 45 -3.20 9.96 -0.81
C LEU A 45 -3.53 8.91 -1.87
N GLU A 46 -4.51 9.17 -2.74
CA GLU A 46 -4.86 8.29 -3.85
C GLU A 46 -3.67 8.07 -4.79
N ALA A 47 -2.99 9.15 -5.20
CA ALA A 47 -1.79 9.05 -6.03
C ALA A 47 -0.67 8.24 -5.35
N LEU A 48 -0.46 8.41 -4.04
CA LEU A 48 0.53 7.65 -3.29
C LEU A 48 0.17 6.16 -3.16
N LEU A 49 -1.12 5.84 -3.01
CA LEU A 49 -1.60 4.46 -2.99
C LEU A 49 -1.42 3.80 -4.36
N ASP A 50 -1.64 4.53 -5.45
CA ASP A 50 -1.40 4.03 -6.81
C ASP A 50 0.09 3.74 -7.04
N VAL A 51 0.99 4.64 -6.61
CA VAL A 51 2.43 4.41 -6.67
C VAL A 51 2.84 3.19 -5.84
N ARG A 52 2.30 3.03 -4.63
CA ARG A 52 2.58 1.86 -3.79
C ARG A 52 2.15 0.56 -4.48
N GLU A 53 0.98 0.56 -5.11
CA GLU A 53 0.49 -0.58 -5.87
C GLU A 53 1.41 -0.92 -7.05
N LEU A 54 1.83 0.10 -7.83
CA LEU A 54 2.80 -0.07 -8.91
C LEU A 54 4.13 -0.67 -8.42
N LEU A 55 4.67 -0.17 -7.31
CA LEU A 55 5.89 -0.71 -6.70
C LEU A 55 5.72 -2.13 -6.17
N SER A 56 4.52 -2.48 -5.68
CA SER A 56 4.22 -3.85 -5.25
C SER A 56 4.29 -4.81 -6.43
N ARG A 57 3.69 -4.45 -7.57
CA ARG A 57 3.72 -5.27 -8.79
C ARG A 57 5.13 -5.45 -9.32
N LEU A 58 5.92 -4.37 -9.38
CA LEU A 58 7.31 -4.44 -9.82
C LEU A 58 8.17 -5.39 -8.97
N ARG A 59 7.91 -5.47 -7.66
CA ARG A 59 8.60 -6.43 -6.79
C ARG A 59 8.17 -7.87 -7.09
N ASP A 60 6.89 -8.09 -7.33
CA ASP A 60 6.34 -9.43 -7.55
C ASP A 60 6.70 -9.97 -8.96
N ASP A 61 6.81 -9.09 -9.96
CA ASP A 61 7.22 -9.42 -11.34
C ASP A 61 8.74 -9.66 -11.49
N GLY A 62 9.55 -9.20 -10.52
CA GLY A 62 11.01 -9.29 -10.53
C GLY A 62 11.62 -10.48 -9.78
N ALA A 63 10.81 -11.24 -9.03
CA ALA A 63 11.28 -12.45 -8.37
C ALA A 63 11.34 -13.60 -9.39
N PRO A 64 12.51 -14.22 -9.64
CA PRO A 64 12.53 -15.44 -10.44
C PRO A 64 11.59 -16.46 -9.79
N PRO A 65 10.71 -17.13 -10.56
CA PRO A 65 9.79 -18.10 -9.98
C PRO A 65 10.59 -19.10 -9.16
N GLU A 66 10.22 -19.28 -7.89
CA GLU A 66 10.85 -20.31 -7.08
C GLU A 66 10.76 -21.64 -7.86
N PRO A 67 11.88 -22.33 -8.09
CA PRO A 67 11.85 -23.58 -8.83
C PRO A 67 10.87 -24.51 -8.14
N SER A 68 9.90 -25.01 -8.91
CA SER A 68 8.84 -25.85 -8.36
C SER A 68 9.45 -27.05 -7.62
N LEU A 69 8.70 -27.65 -6.69
CA LEU A 69 9.12 -28.90 -6.05
C LEU A 69 9.48 -29.98 -7.08
N LEU A 70 8.81 -29.96 -8.24
CA LEU A 70 9.10 -30.84 -9.36
C LEU A 70 10.46 -30.54 -10.01
N ASP A 71 10.83 -29.27 -10.12
CA ASP A 71 12.13 -28.85 -10.66
C ASP A 71 13.27 -29.14 -9.68
N LYS A 72 13.03 -28.93 -8.37
CA LYS A 72 13.94 -29.35 -7.29
C LYS A 72 14.15 -30.88 -7.33
N ALA A 73 13.07 -31.66 -7.47
CA ALA A 73 13.15 -33.12 -7.59
C ALA A 73 13.87 -33.58 -8.87
N ARG A 74 13.65 -32.91 -10.01
CA ARG A 74 14.38 -33.18 -11.26
C ARG A 74 15.87 -32.88 -11.14
N ALA A 75 16.25 -31.80 -10.46
CA ALA A 75 17.64 -31.44 -10.23
C ALA A 75 18.38 -32.52 -9.41
N ILE A 76 17.76 -33.01 -8.34
CA ILE A 76 18.29 -34.12 -7.53
C ILE A 76 18.48 -35.37 -8.39
N ARG A 77 17.48 -35.75 -9.19
CA ARG A 77 17.56 -36.92 -10.08
C ARG A 77 18.66 -36.81 -11.14
N LYS A 78 18.89 -35.61 -11.67
CA LYS A 78 19.97 -35.37 -12.65
C LYS A 78 21.34 -35.51 -12.00
N PHE A 79 21.48 -35.01 -10.77
CA PHE A 79 22.72 -35.09 -9.99
C PHE A 79 23.09 -36.55 -9.66
N THR A 80 22.13 -37.34 -9.19
CA THR A 80 22.37 -38.76 -8.88
C THR A 80 22.70 -39.60 -10.12
N ARG A 81 22.20 -39.23 -11.30
CA ARG A 81 22.53 -39.91 -12.57
C ARG A 81 23.94 -39.59 -13.09
N LEU A 82 24.53 -38.47 -12.67
CA LEU A 82 25.88 -38.06 -13.07
C LEU A 82 26.97 -38.60 -12.12
N GLY A 83 26.61 -38.97 -10.89
CA GLY A 83 27.51 -39.59 -9.91
C GLY A 83 27.68 -41.12 -10.04
N VAL A 84 27.07 -41.73 -11.05
CA VAL A 84 27.21 -43.16 -11.39
C VAL A 84 27.93 -43.25 -12.73
N ARG A 85 29.22 -42.91 -12.73
CA ARG A 85 30.18 -43.23 -13.78
C ARG A 85 31.55 -43.46 -13.18
#